data_AF-A0A2D5ZFY8-F1
#
_entry.id   AF-A0A2D5ZFY8-F1
#
_cell.length_a   1.000
_cell.length_b   1.000
_cell.length_c   1.000
_cell.angle_alpha   90.00
_cell.angle_beta   90.00
_cell.angle_gamma   90.00
#
_symmetry.space_group_name_H-M   'P 1'
#
loop_
_entity.id
_entity.type
_entity.pdbx_description
1 polymer ?
#
loop_
_entity_poly.entity_id
_entity_poly.type
_entity_poly.pdbx_seq_one_letter_code
_entity_poly.pdbx_strand_id
1 'polypeptide(L)'
;MGLSIYKSGQGYWTRMLSGIGGGTLVLSGVAWLLPKFDVFDNATIIQAIVGTSIIVVFGVLGWYLLNKPRVVDFMIATEAEMRKVNWPTRQEIIGSTWVVICGTVLMALLLFVIDVAFTYFFKSINILG
;
A
#
# COMPACT_ATOMS: atom_id res chain seq x y z
N MET A 1 -25.09 -26.99 3.72
CA MET A 1 -25.03 -25.51 3.63
C MET A 1 -24.09 -25.18 2.47
N GLY A 2 -24.65 -24.77 1.32
CA GLY A 2 -23.85 -24.55 0.12
C GLY A 2 -22.85 -23.41 0.32
N LEU A 3 -21.70 -23.48 -0.36
CA LEU A 3 -20.72 -22.40 -0.49
C LEU A 3 -21.31 -21.25 -1.34
N SER A 4 -22.47 -20.72 -0.95
CA SER A 4 -23.09 -19.61 -1.65
C SER A 4 -22.45 -18.30 -1.19
N ILE A 5 -22.05 -17.50 -2.17
CA ILE A 5 -21.48 -16.18 -1.94
C ILE A 5 -22.63 -15.25 -1.50
N TYR A 6 -22.49 -14.64 -0.34
CA TYR A 6 -23.47 -13.65 0.14
C TYR A 6 -23.44 -12.42 -0.78
N LYS A 7 -24.62 -12.03 -1.32
CA LYS A 7 -24.84 -10.90 -2.25
C LYS A 7 -23.77 -10.80 -3.35
N SER A 8 -23.63 -11.86 -4.16
CA SER A 8 -22.62 -11.96 -5.22
C SER A 8 -22.65 -10.86 -6.29
N GLY A 9 -23.75 -10.11 -6.41
CA GLY A 9 -23.91 -9.02 -7.38
C GLY A 9 -23.52 -7.61 -6.91
N GLN A 10 -23.22 -7.39 -5.62
CA GLN A 10 -22.93 -6.07 -5.05
C GLN A 10 -21.60 -6.09 -4.27
N GLY A 11 -20.83 -4.99 -4.31
CA GLY A 11 -19.54 -4.94 -3.62
C GLY A 11 -18.40 -5.67 -4.35
N TYR A 12 -18.57 -6.00 -5.64
CA TYR A 12 -17.61 -6.82 -6.39
C TYR A 12 -16.20 -6.21 -6.41
N TRP A 13 -16.10 -4.93 -6.79
CA TRP A 13 -14.81 -4.25 -6.91
C TRP A 13 -14.12 -4.11 -5.56
N THR A 14 -14.85 -3.71 -4.51
CA THR A 14 -14.29 -3.57 -3.17
C THR A 14 -13.76 -4.91 -2.64
N ARG A 15 -14.51 -6.01 -2.86
CA ARG A 15 -14.10 -7.37 -2.44
C ARG A 15 -12.88 -7.86 -3.21
N MET A 16 -12.86 -7.63 -4.52
CA MET A 16 -11.74 -8.02 -5.37
C MET A 16 -10.48 -7.24 -5.00
N LEU A 17 -10.56 -5.93 -4.82
CA LEU A 17 -9.43 -5.09 -4.45
C LEU A 17 -8.86 -5.43 -3.08
N SER A 18 -9.71 -5.70 -2.08
CA SER A 18 -9.25 -6.18 -0.77
C SER A 18 -8.60 -7.56 -0.86
N GLY A 19 -9.15 -8.46 -1.69
CA GLY A 19 -8.56 -9.78 -1.95
C GLY A 19 -7.20 -9.70 -2.63
N ILE A 20 -7.07 -8.87 -3.67
CA ILE A 20 -5.81 -8.62 -4.38
C ILE A 20 -4.79 -7.99 -3.42
N GLY A 21 -5.16 -6.94 -2.69
CA GLY A 21 -4.26 -6.27 -1.74
C GLY A 21 -3.76 -7.22 -0.65
N GLY A 22 -4.67 -8.00 -0.04
CA GLY A 22 -4.31 -9.03 0.92
C GLY A 22 -3.40 -10.12 0.30
N GLY A 23 -3.73 -10.58 -0.91
CA GLY A 23 -2.95 -11.57 -1.64
C GLY A 23 -1.54 -11.08 -1.95
N THR A 24 -1.38 -9.86 -2.45
CA THR A 24 -0.06 -9.27 -2.73
C THR A 24 0.78 -9.14 -1.47
N LEU A 25 0.19 -8.75 -0.33
CA LEU A 25 0.89 -8.68 0.95
C LEU A 25 1.36 -10.07 1.42
N VAL A 26 0.50 -11.08 1.32
CA VAL A 26 0.84 -12.46 1.69
C VAL A 26 1.97 -13.00 0.80
N LEU A 27 1.88 -12.80 -0.52
CA LEU A 27 2.92 -13.21 -1.47
C LEU A 27 4.26 -12.51 -1.20
N SER A 28 4.23 -11.20 -0.91
CA SER A 28 5.43 -10.44 -0.56
C SER A 28 6.05 -10.94 0.76
N GLY A 29 5.21 -11.25 1.76
CA GLY A 29 5.65 -11.83 3.02
C GLY A 29 6.27 -13.22 2.86
N VAL A 30 5.66 -14.08 2.04
CA VAL A 30 6.19 -15.40 1.70
C VAL A 30 7.54 -15.25 0.97
N ALA A 31 7.64 -14.41 -0.05
CA ALA A 31 8.88 -14.18 -0.79
C ALA A 31 10.03 -13.68 0.11
N TRP A 32 9.72 -12.87 1.13
CA TRP A 32 10.70 -12.40 2.12
C TRP A 32 11.12 -13.51 3.12
N LEU A 33 10.20 -14.42 3.46
CA LEU A 33 10.38 -15.44 4.49
C LEU A 33 11.09 -16.71 3.98
N LEU A 34 10.83 -17.14 2.74
CA LEU A 34 11.37 -18.38 2.17
C LEU A 34 12.92 -18.49 2.22
N PRO A 35 13.69 -17.43 1.88
CA PRO A 35 15.16 -17.50 1.90
C PRO A 35 15.75 -17.75 3.29
N LYS A 36 14.99 -17.53 4.38
CA LYS A 36 15.46 -17.77 5.75
C LYS A 36 15.57 -19.26 6.10
N PHE A 37 14.98 -20.15 5.30
CA PHE A 37 15.00 -21.61 5.52
C PHE A 37 16.13 -22.32 4.76
N ASP A 38 17.09 -21.58 4.18
CA ASP A 38 18.23 -22.15 3.44
C ASP A 38 19.29 -22.84 4.33
N VAL A 39 19.09 -22.80 5.65
CA VAL A 39 19.98 -23.41 6.65
C VAL A 39 19.73 -24.92 6.80
N PHE A 40 18.67 -25.47 6.22
CA PHE A 40 18.29 -26.88 6.36
C PHE A 40 18.71 -27.71 5.14
N ASP A 41 19.19 -28.95 5.34
CA ASP A 41 19.62 -29.87 4.27
C ASP A 41 18.53 -30.17 3.21
N ASN A 42 17.25 -30.02 3.57
CA ASN A 42 16.10 -30.15 2.66
C ASN A 42 15.39 -28.79 2.44
N ALA A 43 16.17 -27.71 2.34
CA ALA A 43 15.69 -26.34 2.21
C ALA A 43 14.59 -26.17 1.16
N THR A 44 14.74 -26.76 -0.03
CA THR A 44 13.77 -26.63 -1.13
C THR A 44 12.39 -27.20 -0.78
N ILE A 45 12.34 -28.35 -0.10
CA ILE A 45 11.08 -29.00 0.28
C ILE A 45 10.41 -28.22 1.42
N ILE A 46 11.19 -27.80 2.41
CA ILE A 46 10.69 -27.03 3.56
C ILE A 46 10.14 -25.67 3.09
N GLN A 47 10.85 -24.98 2.19
CA GLN A 47 10.40 -23.73 1.58
C GLN A 47 9.08 -23.90 0.82
N ALA A 48 8.97 -24.95 -0.02
CA ALA A 48 7.74 -25.21 -0.78
C ALA A 48 6.54 -25.50 0.13
N ILE A 49 6.73 -26.28 1.20
CA ILE A 49 5.66 -26.62 2.16
C ILE A 49 5.23 -25.37 2.95
N VAL A 50 6.19 -24.62 3.49
CA VAL A 50 5.92 -23.41 4.28
C VAL A 50 5.24 -22.34 3.42
N GLY A 51 5.74 -22.07 2.21
CA GLY A 51 5.12 -21.11 1.29
C GLY A 51 3.70 -21.49 0.90
N THR A 52 3.48 -22.74 0.51
CA THR A 52 2.16 -23.23 0.09
C THR A 52 1.16 -23.21 1.24
N SER A 53 1.56 -23.66 2.43
CA SER A 53 0.70 -23.67 3.61
C SER A 53 0.26 -22.27 4.02
N ILE A 54 1.19 -21.29 4.03
CA ILE A 54 0.87 -19.89 4.34
C ILE A 54 -0.14 -19.34 3.32
N ILE A 55 0.08 -19.53 2.02
CA ILE A 55 -0.83 -19.03 0.99
C ILE A 55 -2.24 -19.62 1.14
N VAL A 56 -2.34 -20.93 1.38
CA VAL A 56 -3.64 -21.61 1.56
C VAL A 56 -4.35 -21.12 2.81
N VAL A 57 -3.65 -21.05 3.95
CA VAL A 57 -4.24 -20.60 5.23
C VAL A 57 -4.74 -19.16 5.11
N PHE A 58 -3.92 -18.24 4.61
CA PHE A 58 -4.31 -16.85 4.44
C PHE A 58 -5.38 -16.66 3.35
N GLY A 59 -5.37 -17.48 2.29
CA GLY A 59 -6.41 -17.47 1.26
C GLY A 59 -7.78 -17.89 1.81
N VAL A 60 -7.83 -18.97 2.59
CA VAL A 60 -9.07 -19.43 3.25
C VAL A 60 -9.54 -18.42 4.29
N LEU A 61 -8.62 -17.87 5.09
CA LEU A 61 -8.93 -16.86 6.08
C LEU A 61 -9.45 -15.57 5.42
N GLY A 62 -8.83 -15.14 4.32
CA GLY A 62 -9.29 -14.00 3.52
C GLY A 62 -10.68 -14.22 2.96
N TRP A 63 -10.96 -15.40 2.38
CA TRP A 63 -12.29 -15.76 1.90
C TRP A 63 -13.33 -15.74 3.03
N TYR A 64 -13.01 -16.32 4.20
CA TYR A 64 -13.91 -16.35 5.35
C TYR A 64 -14.24 -14.95 5.87
N LEU A 65 -13.23 -14.08 6.00
CA LEU A 65 -13.41 -12.72 6.47
C LEU A 65 -14.21 -11.87 5.47
N LEU A 66 -13.87 -11.95 4.17
CA LEU A 66 -14.54 -11.17 3.11
C LEU A 66 -15.93 -11.69 2.75
N ASN A 67 -16.32 -12.89 3.18
CA ASN A 67 -17.67 -13.43 2.99
C ASN A 67 -18.58 -13.26 4.23
N LYS A 68 -18.07 -12.67 5.31
CA LYS A 68 -18.87 -12.40 6.52
C LYS A 68 -19.91 -11.31 6.23
N PRO A 69 -21.20 -11.49 6.59
CA PRO A 69 -22.27 -10.57 6.18
C PRO A 69 -22.03 -9.12 6.62
N ARG A 70 -21.55 -8.90 7.85
CA ARG A 70 -21.22 -7.56 8.36
C ARG A 70 -20.14 -6.85 7.53
N VAL A 71 -19.14 -7.59 7.06
CA VAL A 71 -18.05 -7.03 6.25
C VAL A 71 -18.57 -6.71 4.86
N VAL A 72 -19.33 -7.62 4.25
CA VAL A 72 -19.92 -7.41 2.93
C VAL A 72 -20.87 -6.20 2.92
N ASP A 73 -21.76 -6.09 3.91
CA ASP A 73 -22.69 -4.96 4.00
C ASP A 73 -21.94 -3.62 4.21
N PHE A 74 -20.87 -3.62 5.01
CA PHE A 74 -20.00 -2.44 5.17
C PHE A 74 -19.30 -2.04 3.85
N MET A 75 -18.77 -3.02 3.11
CA MET A 75 -18.10 -2.76 1.83
C MET A 75 -19.07 -2.21 0.78
N ILE A 76 -20.30 -2.72 0.74
CA ILE A 76 -21.36 -2.23 -0.13
C ILE A 76 -21.75 -0.80 0.25
N ALA A 77 -21.92 -0.51 1.55
CA ALA A 77 -22.24 0.83 2.03
C ALA A 77 -21.13 1.83 1.70
N THR A 78 -19.87 1.44 1.88
CA THR A 78 -18.70 2.26 1.54
C THR A 78 -18.65 2.54 0.03
N GLU A 79 -18.87 1.54 -0.82
CA GLU A 79 -18.92 1.75 -2.28
C GLU A 79 -20.05 2.70 -2.67
N ALA A 80 -21.23 2.56 -2.07
CA ALA A 80 -22.37 3.44 -2.31
C ALA A 80 -22.07 4.89 -1.89
N GLU A 81 -21.33 5.10 -0.80
CA GLU A 81 -20.92 6.43 -0.35
C GLU A 81 -19.85 7.03 -1.25
N MET A 82 -18.87 6.23 -1.67
CA MET A 82 -17.80 6.66 -2.59
C MET A 82 -18.33 7.06 -3.96
N ARG A 83 -19.47 6.50 -4.40
CA ARG A 83 -20.15 6.92 -5.65
C ARG A 83 -20.80 8.30 -5.55
N LYS A 84 -21.04 8.83 -4.35
CA LYS A 84 -21.56 10.19 -4.14
C LYS A 84 -20.46 11.25 -4.17
N VAL A 85 -19.20 10.83 -4.01
CA VAL A 85 -18.05 11.72 -4.01
C VAL A 85 -17.74 12.15 -5.44
N ASN A 86 -17.71 13.46 -5.66
CA ASN A 86 -17.24 14.03 -6.92
C ASN A 86 -15.71 13.94 -6.96
N TRP A 87 -15.18 13.12 -7.86
CA TRP A 87 -13.74 13.02 -8.07
C TRP A 87 -13.25 14.19 -8.92
N PRO A 88 -12.09 14.79 -8.58
CA PRO A 88 -11.57 15.93 -9.31
C PRO A 88 -11.25 15.54 -10.75
N THR A 89 -11.48 16.49 -11.66
CA THR A 89 -11.14 16.30 -13.07
C THR A 89 -9.62 16.27 -13.26
N ARG A 90 -9.16 15.70 -14.38
CA ARG A 90 -7.71 15.63 -14.68
C ARG A 90 -7.05 17.02 -14.68
N GLN A 91 -7.78 18.06 -15.06
CA GLN A 91 -7.26 19.43 -15.08
C GLN A 91 -7.05 20.00 -13.67
N GLU A 92 -7.97 19.72 -12.74
CA GLU A 92 -7.85 20.14 -11.34
C GLU A 92 -6.69 19.43 -10.63
N ILE A 93 -6.48 18.14 -10.93
CA ILE A 93 -5.35 17.37 -10.39
C ILE A 93 -4.01 17.95 -10.86
N ILE A 94 -3.90 18.29 -12.15
CA ILE A 94 -2.68 18.88 -12.70
C ILE A 94 -2.45 20.28 -12.11
N GLY A 95 -3.50 21.10 -12.02
CA GLY A 95 -3.42 22.44 -11.43
C GLY A 95 -2.93 22.40 -9.98
N SER A 96 -3.53 21.57 -9.14
CA SER A 96 -3.12 21.42 -7.73
C SER A 96 -1.71 20.86 -7.58
N THR A 97 -1.30 19.90 -8.42
CA THR A 97 0.06 19.33 -8.40
C THR A 97 1.10 20.38 -8.80
N TRP A 98 0.82 21.21 -9.80
CA TRP A 98 1.76 22.25 -10.24
C TRP A 98 2.02 23.30 -9.15
N VAL A 99 0.98 23.72 -8.43
CA VAL A 99 1.12 24.66 -7.30
C VAL A 99 2.04 24.07 -6.23
N VAL A 100 1.88 22.80 -5.89
CA VAL A 100 2.73 22.12 -4.90
C VAL A 100 4.17 22.04 -5.39
N ILE A 101 4.41 21.66 -6.65
CA ILE A 101 5.76 21.59 -7.23
C ILE A 101 6.44 22.96 -7.20
N CYS A 102 5.76 24.02 -7.61
CA CYS A 102 6.32 25.37 -7.56
C CYS A 102 6.63 25.80 -6.12
N GLY A 103 5.74 25.51 -5.17
CA GLY A 103 5.93 25.83 -3.76
C GLY A 103 7.12 25.10 -3.15
N THR A 104 7.28 23.80 -3.42
CA THR A 104 8.40 23.01 -2.89
C THR A 104 9.73 23.41 -3.53
N VAL A 105 9.75 23.72 -4.83
CA VAL A 105 10.96 24.23 -5.52
C VAL A 105 11.37 25.60 -4.97
N LEU A 106 10.42 26.50 -4.76
CA LEU A 106 10.70 27.81 -4.16
C LEU A 106 11.28 27.65 -2.75
N MET A 107 10.68 26.80 -1.92
CA MET A 107 11.17 26.51 -0.58
C MET A 107 12.58 25.91 -0.62
N ALA A 108 12.84 24.97 -1.53
CA ALA A 108 14.16 24.37 -1.70
C ALA A 108 15.22 25.39 -2.12
N LEU A 109 14.89 26.32 -3.03
CA LEU A 109 15.79 27.41 -3.42
C LEU A 109 16.07 28.37 -2.27
N LEU A 110 15.05 28.73 -1.50
CA LEU A 110 15.21 29.59 -0.33
C LEU A 110 16.16 28.94 0.70
N LEU A 111 15.93 27.67 1.02
CA LEU A 111 16.79 26.92 1.94
C LEU A 111 18.23 26.84 1.40
N PHE A 112 18.40 26.56 0.11
CA PHE A 112 19.73 26.54 -0.53
C PHE A 112 20.47 27.87 -0.39
N VAL A 113 19.79 29.00 -0.59
CA VAL A 113 20.39 30.33 -0.42
C VAL A 113 20.81 30.57 1.02
N ILE A 114 19.95 30.22 1.99
CA ILE A 114 20.25 30.36 3.42
C ILE A 114 21.43 29.46 3.82
N ASP A 115 21.44 28.21 3.38
CA ASP A 115 22.51 27.25 3.68
C ASP A 115 23.86 27.74 3.13
N VAL A 116 23.87 28.26 1.90
CA VAL A 116 25.06 28.85 1.28
C VAL A 116 25.50 30.10 2.05
N ALA A 117 24.59 30.99 2.40
CA ALA A 117 24.88 32.20 3.17
C ALA A 117 25.49 31.87 4.54
N PHE A 118 24.91 30.91 5.27
CA PHE A 118 25.46 30.43 6.54
C PHE A 118 26.82 29.74 6.35
N THR A 119 27.00 28.95 5.29
CA THR A 119 28.30 28.34 4.98
C THR A 119 29.39 29.39 4.80
N TYR A 120 29.13 30.44 4.03
CA TYR A 120 30.08 31.54 3.85
C TYR A 120 30.32 32.33 5.14
N PHE A 121 29.26 32.63 5.88
CA PHE A 121 29.35 33.34 7.16
C PHE A 121 30.20 32.58 8.19
N PHE A 122 29.95 31.28 8.38
CA PHE A 122 30.71 30.48 9.34
C PHE A 122 32.16 30.20 8.88
N LYS A 123 32.43 30.09 7.58
CA LYS A 123 33.81 30.07 7.05
C LYS A 123 34.56 31.36 7.37
N SER A 124 33.91 32.52 7.25
CA SER A 124 34.53 33.81 7.58
C SER A 124 34.91 33.92 9.07
N ILE A 125 34.23 33.20 9.95
CA ILE A 125 34.51 33.18 11.40
C ILE A 125 35.51 32.05 11.76
N ASN A 126 36.01 31.29 10.77
CA ASN A 126 37.01 30.24 10.93
C ASN A 126 36.60 29.11 11.91
N ILE A 127 35.28 28.88 12.03
CA ILE A 127 34.69 27.79 12.82
C ILE A 127 34.55 26.52 11.97
N LEU A 128 34.36 26.70 10.65
CA LEU A 128 34.39 25.64 9.64
C LEU A 128 35.74 25.72 8.94
N GLY A 129 36.74 24.99 9.47
CA GLY A 129 38.00 24.74 8.78
C GLY A 129 37.83 23.91 7.52
#